data_AF-A0A699WTC5-F1
#
_entry.id   AF-A0A699WTC5-F1
#
_cell.length_a   1.000
_cell.length_b   1.000
_cell.length_c   1.000
_cell.angle_alpha   90.00
_cell.angle_beta   90.00
_cell.angle_gamma   90.00
#
_symmetry.space_group_name_H-M   'P 1'
#
loop_
_entity.id
_entity.type
_entity.pdbx_description
1 polymer ?
#
loop_
_entity_poly.entity_id
_entity_poly.type
_entity_poly.pdbx_seq_one_letter_code
_entity_poly.pdbx_strand_id
1 'polypeptide(L)'
;DRKGDGHDAQSFANRITMHMGALRDSFIFVVSPPPIPELGTGTGFSFRLQDRGGNGHEALVKARNQMLGMSMQSKVLTGIRPEGLEDAPQLKLNIDRDKAQALGVTFGAINQALST
;
A
#
# COMPACT_ATOMS: atom_id res chain seq x y z
N ASP A 1 12.49 -16.57 34.11
CA ASP A 1 11.25 -16.55 33.30
C ASP A 1 10.60 -15.18 33.24
N ARG A 2 10.12 -14.78 32.05
CA ARG A 2 9.34 -13.55 31.84
C ARG A 2 7.84 -13.88 31.93
N LYS A 3 7.30 -13.99 33.15
CA LYS A 3 5.87 -14.37 33.40
C LYS A 3 4.99 -13.23 33.92
N GLY A 4 5.52 -12.01 34.04
CA GLY A 4 4.75 -10.85 34.47
C GLY A 4 3.83 -10.31 33.38
N ASP A 5 2.80 -9.57 33.79
CA ASP A 5 1.90 -8.88 32.87
C ASP A 5 2.68 -7.98 31.89
N GLY A 6 2.32 -8.04 30.60
CA GLY A 6 3.00 -7.26 29.56
C GLY A 6 4.30 -7.87 29.03
N HIS A 7 4.70 -9.06 29.49
CA HIS A 7 5.90 -9.77 29.01
C HIS A 7 5.63 -10.75 27.86
N ASP A 8 4.38 -10.88 27.40
CA ASP A 8 4.02 -11.69 26.23
C ASP A 8 4.42 -11.02 24.90
N ALA A 9 4.42 -11.82 23.82
CA ALA A 9 4.85 -11.38 22.50
C ALA A 9 3.97 -10.25 21.92
N GLN A 10 2.66 -10.27 22.21
CA GLN A 10 1.72 -9.24 21.72
C GLN A 10 1.96 -7.91 22.44
N SER A 11 2.16 -7.94 23.75
CA SER A 11 2.50 -6.78 24.54
C SER A 11 3.83 -6.15 24.10
N PHE A 12 4.82 -6.97 23.75
CA PHE A 12 6.07 -6.49 23.15
C PHE A 12 5.85 -5.85 21.78
N ALA A 13 5.14 -6.52 20.87
CA ALA A 13 4.83 -6.00 19.53
C ALA A 13 4.07 -4.67 19.58
N ASN A 14 3.11 -4.54 20.49
CA ASN A 14 2.33 -3.32 20.70
C ASN A 14 3.23 -2.15 21.14
N ARG A 15 4.16 -2.38 22.09
CA ARG A 15 5.11 -1.33 22.53
C ARG A 15 5.99 -0.82 21.41
N ILE A 16 6.54 -1.73 20.59
CA ILE A 16 7.37 -1.34 19.45
C ILE A 16 6.55 -0.59 18.40
N THR A 17 5.34 -1.07 18.08
CA THR A 17 4.43 -0.40 17.13
C THR A 17 4.10 1.02 17.60
N MET A 18 3.78 1.21 18.88
CA MET A 18 3.55 2.55 19.45
C MET A 18 4.78 3.45 19.34
N HIS A 19 5.97 2.92 19.61
CA HIS A 19 7.20 3.69 19.52
C HIS A 19 7.53 4.11 18.08
N MET A 20 7.29 3.23 17.10
CA MET A 20 7.54 3.50 15.68
C MET A 20 6.47 4.40 15.05
N GLY A 21 5.28 4.51 15.63
CA GLY A 21 4.18 5.36 15.13
C GLY A 21 4.49 6.86 15.11
N ALA A 22 5.58 7.30 15.75
CA ALA A 22 6.05 8.69 15.70
C ALA A 22 6.82 9.04 14.40
N LEU A 23 7.16 8.05 13.57
CA LEU A 23 7.85 8.27 12.29
C LEU A 23 6.87 8.84 11.26
N ARG A 24 7.16 10.04 10.76
CA ARG A 24 6.24 10.76 9.86
C ARG A 24 6.13 10.14 8.46
N ASP A 25 7.25 9.64 7.95
CA ASP A 25 7.39 9.29 6.53
C ASP A 25 7.20 7.77 6.27
N SER A 26 6.85 6.99 7.31
CA SER A 26 6.73 5.52 7.23
C SER A 26 5.65 4.98 8.16
N PHE A 27 4.95 3.94 7.70
CA PHE A 27 4.05 3.14 8.54
C PHE A 27 4.72 1.81 8.92
N ILE A 28 5.03 1.65 10.21
CA ILE A 28 5.67 0.44 10.74
C ILE A 28 4.74 -0.19 11.77
N PHE A 29 4.45 -1.48 11.60
CA PHE A 29 3.66 -2.27 12.53
C PHE A 29 4.34 -3.62 12.77
N VAL A 30 4.37 -4.05 14.04
CA VAL A 30 4.92 -5.33 14.45
C VAL A 30 3.78 -6.31 14.64
N VAL A 31 3.83 -7.43 13.92
CA VAL A 31 2.84 -8.50 14.03
C VAL A 31 3.45 -9.69 14.75
N SER A 32 2.71 -10.26 15.71
CA SER A 32 3.02 -11.58 16.25
C SER A 32 2.40 -12.62 15.30
N PRO A 33 3.20 -13.49 14.67
CA PRO A 33 2.67 -14.47 13.72
C PRO A 33 1.77 -15.50 14.43
N PRO A 34 0.81 -16.10 13.71
CA PRO A 34 -0.01 -17.18 14.28
C PRO A 34 0.84 -18.41 14.61
N PRO A 35 0.40 -19.28 15.55
CA PRO A 35 1.14 -20.48 15.95
C PRO A 35 1.35 -21.50 14.81
N ILE A 36 0.53 -21.43 13.75
CA ILE A 36 0.60 -22.31 12.58
C ILE A 36 0.91 -21.42 11.34
N PRO A 37 2.13 -21.51 10.77
CA PRO A 37 2.57 -20.60 9.70
C PRO A 37 1.75 -20.68 8.40
N GLU A 38 1.11 -21.81 8.09
CA GLU A 38 0.42 -22.04 6.82
C GLU A 38 -0.96 -21.36 6.70
N LEU A 39 -1.47 -20.74 7.77
CA LEU A 39 -2.77 -20.05 7.77
C LEU A 39 -2.69 -18.58 7.35
N GLY A 40 -1.49 -18.10 6.98
CA GLY A 40 -1.25 -16.74 6.51
C GLY A 40 -0.44 -15.88 7.48
N THR A 41 -0.03 -14.70 7.02
CA THR A 41 0.84 -13.77 7.77
C THR A 41 0.09 -12.77 8.63
N GLY A 42 -1.25 -12.75 8.54
CA GLY A 42 -2.12 -11.87 9.31
C GLY A 42 -3.24 -12.64 10.00
N THR A 43 -3.55 -12.27 11.24
CA THR A 43 -4.76 -12.72 11.94
C THR A 43 -5.95 -11.83 11.56
N GLY A 44 -7.16 -12.39 11.49
CA GLY A 44 -8.38 -11.65 11.18
C GLY A 44 -9.00 -12.04 9.83
N PHE A 45 -9.26 -11.06 8.97
CA PHE A 45 -9.89 -11.25 7.66
C PHE A 45 -9.16 -10.49 6.56
N SER A 46 -9.36 -10.93 5.31
CA SER A 46 -8.94 -10.22 4.11
C SER A 46 -10.17 -9.74 3.32
N PHE A 47 -10.08 -8.54 2.75
CA PHE A 47 -11.16 -7.93 1.98
C PHE A 47 -10.63 -7.35 0.67
N ARG A 48 -11.36 -7.53 -0.42
CA ARG A 48 -11.04 -6.97 -1.74
C ARG A 48 -12.17 -6.05 -2.19
N LEU A 49 -11.86 -4.76 -2.30
CA LEU A 49 -12.76 -3.78 -2.91
C LEU A 49 -12.62 -3.88 -4.44
N GLN A 50 -13.74 -3.98 -5.15
CA GLN A 50 -13.75 -4.08 -6.61
C GLN A 50 -14.64 -3.01 -7.23
N ASP A 51 -14.13 -2.37 -8.27
CA ASP A 51 -14.94 -1.52 -9.15
C ASP A 51 -15.59 -2.38 -10.23
N ARG A 52 -16.88 -2.67 -10.07
CA ARG A 52 -17.67 -3.44 -11.05
C ARG A 52 -18.33 -2.56 -12.11
N GLY A 53 -18.34 -1.24 -11.91
CA GLY A 53 -18.98 -0.27 -12.80
C GLY A 53 -18.03 0.34 -13.83
N GLY A 54 -16.71 0.12 -13.68
CA GLY A 54 -15.71 0.75 -14.55
C GLY A 54 -15.56 2.25 -14.29
N ASN A 55 -15.75 2.68 -13.05
CA ASN A 55 -15.56 4.06 -12.59
C ASN A 55 -14.09 4.51 -12.61
N GLY A 56 -13.16 3.55 -12.65
CA GLY A 56 -11.73 3.80 -12.80
C GLY A 56 -10.97 3.88 -11.47
N HIS A 57 -9.65 4.01 -11.60
CA HIS A 57 -8.70 3.92 -10.48
C HIS A 57 -8.94 4.96 -9.39
N GLU A 58 -9.08 6.24 -9.76
CA GLU A 58 -9.27 7.33 -8.80
C GLU A 58 -10.54 7.16 -7.96
N ALA A 59 -11.64 6.75 -8.60
CA ALA A 59 -12.90 6.48 -7.92
C ALA A 59 -12.77 5.31 -6.94
N LEU A 60 -12.08 4.23 -7.35
CA LEU A 60 -11.82 3.07 -6.49
C LEU A 60 -10.93 3.43 -5.29
N VAL A 61 -9.89 4.23 -5.49
CA VAL A 61 -9.01 4.74 -4.42
C VAL A 61 -9.79 5.60 -3.44
N LYS A 62 -10.65 6.49 -3.93
CA LYS A 62 -11.53 7.31 -3.08
C LYS A 62 -12.48 6.46 -2.25
N ALA A 63 -13.13 5.47 -2.86
CA ALA A 63 -14.02 4.54 -2.18
C ALA A 63 -13.28 3.72 -1.10
N ARG A 64 -12.07 3.25 -1.40
CA ARG A 64 -11.19 2.57 -0.43
C ARG A 64 -10.88 3.49 0.76
N ASN A 65 -10.50 4.73 0.51
CA ASN A 65 -10.16 5.67 1.59
C ASN A 65 -11.37 6.03 2.45
N GLN A 66 -12.56 6.16 1.84
CA GLN A 66 -13.82 6.35 2.57
C GLN A 66 -14.13 5.13 3.45
N MET A 67 -14.01 3.91 2.91
CA MET A 67 -14.19 2.67 3.65
C MET A 67 -13.23 2.58 4.85
N LEU A 68 -11.94 2.91 4.66
CA LEU A 68 -10.96 2.93 5.74
C LEU A 68 -11.33 3.96 6.81
N GLY A 69 -11.69 5.18 6.43
CA GLY A 69 -12.12 6.23 7.36
C GLY A 69 -13.35 5.84 8.19
N MET A 70 -14.35 5.19 7.58
CA MET A 70 -15.51 4.64 8.30
C MET A 70 -15.14 3.47 9.20
N SER A 71 -14.22 2.61 8.75
CA SER A 71 -13.76 1.46 9.53
C SER A 71 -13.05 1.87 10.82
N MET A 72 -12.30 2.98 10.80
CA MET A 72 -11.65 3.55 11.99
C MET A 72 -12.63 4.04 13.06
N GLN A 73 -13.90 4.30 12.71
CA GLN A 73 -14.94 4.71 13.65
C GLN A 73 -15.70 3.52 14.25
N SER A 74 -15.48 2.31 13.73
CA SER A 74 -16.19 1.12 14.17
C SER A 74 -15.68 0.62 15.53
N LYS A 75 -16.61 0.22 16.40
CA LYS A 75 -16.28 -0.40 17.70
C LYS A 75 -15.92 -1.89 17.57
N VAL A 76 -16.16 -2.49 16.42
CA VAL A 76 -15.98 -3.94 16.18
C VAL A 76 -14.83 -4.26 15.22
N LEU A 77 -14.24 -3.24 14.59
CA LEU A 77 -13.10 -3.39 13.69
C LEU A 77 -11.84 -2.84 14.36
N THR A 78 -10.71 -3.52 14.18
CA THR A 78 -9.40 -3.07 14.66
C THR A 78 -8.32 -3.47 13.65
N GLY A 79 -7.24 -2.69 13.58
CA GLY A 79 -6.08 -3.02 12.75
C GLY A 79 -6.35 -3.06 11.23
N ILE A 80 -7.40 -2.38 10.76
CA ILE A 80 -7.74 -2.31 9.33
C ILE A 80 -6.68 -1.50 8.59
N ARG A 81 -6.12 -2.10 7.54
CA ARG A 81 -5.06 -1.50 6.72
C ARG A 81 -5.29 -1.81 5.23
N PRO A 82 -4.94 -0.91 4.32
CA PRO A 82 -4.93 -1.22 2.90
C PRO A 82 -3.83 -2.24 2.58
N GLU A 83 -4.15 -3.17 1.69
CA GLU A 83 -3.16 -4.01 1.03
C GLU A 83 -2.86 -3.39 -0.34
N GLY A 84 -1.64 -2.88 -0.52
CA GLY A 84 -1.21 -2.22 -1.76
C GLY A 84 -0.25 -1.08 -1.50
N LEU A 85 0.23 -0.47 -2.58
CA LEU A 85 0.97 0.78 -2.56
C LEU A 85 0.04 1.92 -2.94
N GLU A 86 0.24 3.10 -2.35
CA GLU A 86 -0.39 4.32 -2.81
C GLU A 86 0.18 4.75 -4.16
N ASP A 87 -0.55 5.62 -4.85
CA ASP A 87 -0.07 6.20 -6.09
C ASP A 87 1.21 7.01 -5.84
N ALA A 88 2.25 6.68 -6.61
CA ALA A 88 3.53 7.39 -6.59
C ALA A 88 3.59 8.40 -7.74
N PRO A 89 4.34 9.50 -7.61
CA PRO A 89 4.63 10.40 -8.71
C PRO A 89 5.27 9.64 -9.89
N GLN A 90 4.77 9.90 -11.10
CA GLN A 90 5.28 9.29 -12.33
C GLN A 90 5.65 10.37 -13.34
N LEU A 91 6.73 10.12 -14.10
CA LEU A 91 7.10 10.96 -15.24
C LEU A 91 6.48 10.37 -16.51
N LYS A 92 5.59 11.13 -17.15
CA LYS A 92 5.03 10.76 -18.46
C LYS A 92 5.75 11.51 -19.58
N LEU A 93 6.43 10.76 -20.44
CA LEU A 93 7.06 11.29 -21.65
C LEU A 93 6.09 11.20 -22.83
N ASN A 94 5.71 12.36 -23.38
CA ASN A 94 4.89 12.45 -24.59
C ASN A 94 5.79 12.76 -25.79
N ILE A 95 5.95 11.80 -26.70
CA ILE A 95 6.76 11.96 -27.91
C ILE A 95 5.86 12.42 -29.06
N ASP A 96 6.18 13.58 -29.62
CA ASP A 96 5.57 14.08 -30.86
C ASP A 96 6.16 13.33 -32.07
N ARG A 97 5.36 12.44 -32.66
CA ARG A 97 5.79 11.58 -33.77
C ARG A 97 5.93 12.35 -35.07
N ASP A 98 5.03 13.31 -35.32
CA ASP A 98 4.99 14.07 -36.56
C ASP A 98 6.21 15.00 -36.64
N LYS A 99 6.53 15.65 -35.51
CA LYS A 99 7.73 16.48 -35.39
C LYS A 99 9.02 15.65 -35.49
N ALA A 100 9.06 14.46 -34.88
CA ALA A 100 10.21 13.57 -35.00
C ALA A 100 10.46 13.17 -36.47
N GLN A 101 9.39 12.82 -37.20
CA GLN A 101 9.46 12.50 -38.63
C GLN A 101 9.92 13.69 -39.47
N ALA A 102 9.36 14.88 -39.24
CA ALA A 102 9.75 16.10 -39.95
C ALA A 102 11.22 16.49 -39.74
N LEU A 103 11.79 16.15 -38.57
CA LEU A 103 13.20 16.38 -38.23
C LEU A 103 14.11 15.20 -38.61
N GLY A 104 13.59 14.16 -39.25
CA GLY A 104 14.37 12.97 -39.63
C GLY A 104 14.83 12.09 -38.46
N VAL A 105 14.26 12.28 -37.26
CA VAL A 105 14.58 11.48 -36.07
C VAL A 105 13.68 10.25 -36.06
N THR A 106 14.27 9.06 -36.15
CA THR A 106 13.51 7.81 -36.13
C THR A 106 13.02 7.49 -34.71
N PHE A 107 11.84 6.89 -34.60
CA PHE A 107 11.31 6.46 -33.30
C PHE A 107 12.21 5.42 -32.62
N GLY A 108 12.93 4.61 -33.42
CA GLY A 108 13.94 3.68 -32.92
C GLY A 108 15.09 4.40 -32.20
N ALA A 109 15.61 5.49 -32.78
CA ALA A 109 16.66 6.29 -32.15
C ALA A 109 16.19 6.93 -30.83
N ILE A 110 14.94 7.41 -30.79
CA ILE A 110 14.34 7.97 -29.55
C ILE A 110 14.26 6.90 -28.46
N ASN A 111 13.74 5.71 -28.79
CA ASN A 111 13.64 4.60 -27.83
C ASN A 111 15.02 4.16 -27.32
N GLN A 112 16.01 4.05 -28.21
CA GLN A 112 17.37 3.67 -27.84
C GLN A 112 18.00 4.68 -26.86
N ALA A 113 17.80 5.97 -27.11
CA ALA A 113 18.26 7.03 -26.21
C ALA A 113 17.56 7.00 -24.84
N LEU A 114 16.26 6.71 -24.80
CA LEU A 114 15.50 6.62 -23.54
C LEU A 114 15.77 5.34 -22.74
N SER A 115 16.29 4.28 -23.40
CA SER A 115 16.58 3.00 -22.74
C SER A 115 17.97 2.92 -22.08
N THR A 116 18.80 3.96 -22.24
CA THR A 116 20.14 4.06 -21.63
C THR A 116 20.07 4.90 -20.37
#